data_AF-A0A829YLU1-F1
#
_entry.id   AF-A0A829YLU1-F1
#
_cell.length_a   1.000
_cell.length_b   1.000
_cell.length_c   1.000
_cell.angle_alpha   90.00
_cell.angle_beta   90.00
_cell.angle_gamma   90.00
#
_symmetry.space_group_name_H-M   'P 1'
#
loop_
_entity.id
_entity.type
_entity.pdbx_description
1 polymer ?
#
loop_
_entity_poly.entity_id
_entity_poly.type
_entity_poly.pdbx_seq_one_letter_code
_entity_poly.pdbx_strand_id
1 'polypeptide(L)'
;MNADIAADLVSSALRLTMLLVCVLVVPGMLVGLVIGLFQAATQINEQTLSFLPRLLVTLLAVALTGHWMAAQLMDFCVAVFRGAAQLAGG
;
A
#
# COMPACT_ATOMS: atom_id res chain seq x y z
N MET A 1 -14.91 -9.54 25.65
CA MET A 1 -14.23 -8.29 26.06
C MET A 1 -12.75 -8.23 25.66
N ASN A 2 -11.93 -9.30 25.74
CA ASN A 2 -10.55 -9.26 25.18
C ASN A 2 -10.46 -9.70 23.70
N ALA A 3 -11.31 -10.65 23.27
CA ALA A 3 -11.34 -11.14 21.89
C ALA A 3 -11.83 -10.09 20.88
N ASP A 4 -12.78 -9.25 21.29
CA ASP A 4 -13.32 -8.16 20.47
C ASP A 4 -12.23 -7.11 20.15
N ILE A 5 -11.41 -6.76 21.15
CA ILE A 5 -10.28 -5.83 20.99
C ILE A 5 -9.22 -6.42 20.05
N ALA A 6 -8.90 -7.71 20.19
CA ALA A 6 -7.97 -8.38 19.30
C ALA A 6 -8.49 -8.39 17.84
N ALA A 7 -9.78 -8.67 17.63
CA ALA A 7 -10.41 -8.65 16.32
C ALA A 7 -10.40 -7.26 15.68
N ASP A 8 -10.71 -6.21 16.45
CA ASP A 8 -10.70 -4.82 15.98
C ASP A 8 -9.29 -4.35 15.63
N LEU A 9 -8.28 -4.78 16.38
CA LEU A 9 -6.88 -4.47 16.10
C LEU A 9 -6.43 -5.09 14.77
N VAL A 10 -6.77 -6.36 14.55
CA VAL A 10 -6.45 -7.06 13.30
C VAL A 10 -7.19 -6.42 12.12
N SER A 11 -8.47 -6.08 12.28
CA SER A 11 -9.25 -5.37 11.26
C SER A 11 -8.61 -4.03 10.89
N SER A 12 -8.18 -3.26 11.88
CA SER A 12 -7.50 -1.98 11.69
C SER A 12 -6.15 -2.15 10.97
N ALA A 13 -5.37 -3.16 11.34
CA ALA A 13 -4.10 -3.49 10.70
C ALA A 13 -4.28 -3.87 9.22
N LEU A 14 -5.28 -4.71 8.93
CA LEU A 14 -5.61 -5.12 7.57
C LEU A 14 -6.09 -3.94 6.73
N ARG A 15 -6.94 -3.07 7.28
CA ARG A 15 -7.39 -1.86 6.59
C ARG A 15 -6.23 -0.93 6.25
N LEU A 16 -5.31 -0.69 7.20
CA LEU A 16 -4.13 0.13 6.98
C LEU A 16 -3.25 -0.48 5.87
N THR A 17 -2.94 -1.78 5.98
CA THR A 17 -2.14 -2.51 5.00
C THR A 17 -2.75 -2.44 3.61
N MET A 18 -4.06 -2.69 3.50
CA MET A 18 -4.79 -2.62 2.24
C MET A 18 -4.69 -1.23 1.62
N LEU A 19 -4.87 -0.17 2.41
CA LEU A 19 -4.77 1.21 1.94
C LEU A 19 -3.35 1.55 1.46
N LEU A 20 -2.31 1.13 2.19
CA LEU A 20 -0.91 1.35 1.80
C LEU A 20 -0.57 0.62 0.49
N VAL A 21 -0.99 -0.64 0.35
CA VAL A 21 -0.80 -1.42 -0.88
C VAL A 21 -1.55 -0.78 -2.04
N CYS A 22 -2.80 -0.35 -1.83
CA CYS A 22 -3.62 0.26 -2.87
C CYS A 22 -2.97 1.52 -3.45
N VAL A 23 -2.46 2.40 -2.57
CA VAL A 23 -1.75 3.63 -2.96
C VAL A 23 -0.50 3.35 -3.80
N LEU A 24 0.22 2.26 -3.52
CA LEU A 24 1.42 1.89 -4.28
C LEU A 24 1.11 1.14 -5.59
N VAL A 25 0.12 0.24 -5.57
CA VAL A 25 -0.13 -0.71 -6.65
C VAL A 25 -1.05 -0.14 -7.72
N VAL A 26 -2.10 0.61 -7.34
CA VAL A 26 -3.09 1.15 -8.28
C VAL A 26 -2.46 2.03 -9.37
N PRO A 27 -1.54 2.97 -9.07
CA PRO A 27 -0.89 3.77 -10.10
C PRO A 27 -0.09 2.92 -11.10
N GLY A 28 0.69 1.96 -10.57
CA GLY A 28 1.47 1.04 -11.40
C GLY A 28 0.60 0.11 -12.26
N MET A 29 -0.55 -0.33 -11.74
CA MET A 29 -1.53 -1.12 -12.49
C MET A 29 -2.18 -0.31 -13.61
N LEU A 30 -2.61 0.92 -13.35
CA LEU A 30 -3.20 1.79 -14.36
C LEU A 30 -2.24 2.03 -15.51
N VAL A 31 -1.00 2.39 -15.20
CA VAL A 31 0.02 2.62 -16.24
C VAL A 31 0.38 1.33 -16.97
N GLY A 32 0.51 0.21 -16.24
CA GLY A 32 0.72 -1.10 -16.83
C GLY A 32 -0.39 -1.52 -17.79
N LEU A 33 -1.65 -1.22 -17.47
CA LEU A 33 -2.81 -1.47 -18.32
C LEU A 33 -2.76 -0.62 -19.60
N VAL A 34 -2.52 0.69 -19.46
CA VAL A 34 -2.44 1.61 -20.60
C VAL A 34 -1.34 1.18 -21.57
N ILE A 35 -0.14 0.89 -21.06
CA ILE A 35 1.00 0.47 -21.90
C ILE A 35 0.75 -0.89 -22.52
N GLY A 36 0.15 -1.83 -21.79
CA GLY A 36 -0.24 -3.13 -22.34
C GLY A 36 -1.21 -3.01 -23.52
N LEU A 37 -2.16 -2.07 -23.44
CA LEU A 37 -3.07 -1.78 -24.55
C LEU A 37 -2.33 -1.21 -25.77
N PHE A 38 -1.39 -0.30 -25.56
CA PHE A 38 -0.54 0.24 -26.65
C PHE A 38 0.32 -0.85 -27.28
N GLN A 39 0.95 -1.70 -26.48
CA GLN A 39 1.75 -2.83 -26.96
C GLN A 39 0.92 -3.80 -27.82
N ALA A 40 -0.29 -4.12 -27.37
CA ALA A 40 -1.22 -4.95 -28.13
C ALA A 40 -1.67 -4.28 -29.44
N ALA A 41 -1.94 -2.96 -29.42
CA ALA A 41 -2.37 -2.22 -30.58
C ALA A 41 -1.29 -2.09 -31.68
N THR A 42 -0.01 -1.96 -31.29
CA THR A 42 1.11 -1.82 -32.25
C THR A 42 1.83 -3.12 -32.57
N GLN A 43 1.39 -4.26 -32.01
CA GLN A 43 2.03 -5.57 -32.13
C GLN A 43 3.51 -5.60 -31.67
N ILE A 44 3.93 -4.67 -30.79
CA ILE A 44 5.29 -4.63 -30.23
C ILE A 44 5.29 -5.42 -28.92
N ASN A 45 5.88 -6.62 -28.94
CA ASN A 45 5.98 -7.51 -27.77
C ASN A 45 7.38 -7.46 -27.11
N GLU A 46 7.90 -6.25 -26.90
CA GLU A 46 9.17 -6.04 -26.19
C GLU A 46 8.90 -5.95 -24.69
N GLN A 47 9.16 -7.05 -23.96
CA GLN A 47 8.89 -7.15 -22.51
C GLN A 47 9.54 -6.03 -21.69
N THR A 48 10.71 -5.55 -22.10
CA THR A 48 11.46 -4.48 -21.45
C THR A 48 10.74 -3.12 -21.47
N LEU A 49 9.95 -2.86 -22.52
CA LEU A 49 9.27 -1.60 -22.75
C LEU A 49 8.05 -1.42 -21.82
N SER A 50 7.45 -2.52 -21.34
CA SER A 50 6.38 -2.49 -20.34
C SER A 50 6.92 -2.35 -18.92
N PHE A 51 8.12 -2.89 -18.68
CA PHE A 51 8.73 -2.95 -17.36
C PHE A 51 9.22 -1.58 -16.87
N LEU A 52 9.96 -0.84 -17.71
CA LEU A 52 10.58 0.43 -17.34
C LEU A 52 9.56 1.49 -16.89
N PRO A 53 8.47 1.77 -17.63
CA PRO A 53 7.54 2.82 -17.25
C PRO A 53 6.77 2.45 -15.98
N ARG A 54 6.42 1.17 -15.81
CA ARG A 54 5.78 0.67 -14.58
C ARG A 54 6.69 0.90 -13.37
N LEU A 55 7.98 0.58 -13.49
CA LEU A 55 8.99 0.81 -12.45
C LEU A 55 9.10 2.29 -12.06
N LEU A 56 9.20 3.19 -13.03
CA LEU A 56 9.30 4.62 -12.77
C LEU A 56 8.08 5.15 -12.01
N VAL A 57 6.89 4.65 -12.35
CA VAL A 57 5.64 5.04 -11.69
C VAL A 57 5.55 4.52 -10.27
N THR A 58 5.95 3.26 -10.00
CA THR A 58 6.01 2.76 -8.63
C THR A 58 7.05 3.50 -7.80
N LEU A 59 8.23 3.81 -8.37
CA LEU A 59 9.25 4.61 -7.67
C LEU A 59 8.73 6.02 -7.35
N LEU A 60 8.04 6.68 -8.29
CA LEU A 60 7.40 7.96 -8.05
C LEU A 60 6.32 7.87 -6.98
N ALA A 61 5.46 6.85 -7.02
CA ALA A 61 4.45 6.63 -5.99
C ALA A 61 5.10 6.52 -4.61
N VAL A 62 6.13 5.67 -4.46
CA VAL A 62 6.89 5.54 -3.20
C VAL A 62 7.54 6.86 -2.78
N ALA A 63 8.15 7.60 -3.72
CA ALA A 63 8.82 8.85 -3.40
C ALA A 63 7.84 9.93 -2.88
N LEU A 64 6.65 10.01 -3.49
CA LEU A 64 5.64 10.98 -3.12
C LEU A 64 4.87 10.58 -1.86
N THR A 65 4.52 9.30 -1.71
CA THR A 65 3.69 8.82 -0.61
C THR A 65 4.49 8.27 0.55
N GLY A 66 5.80 8.05 0.40
CA GLY A 66 6.64 7.38 1.41
C GLY A 66 6.63 8.09 2.76
N HIS A 67 6.72 9.42 2.79
CA HIS A 67 6.65 10.18 4.03
C HIS A 67 5.28 10.01 4.73
N TRP A 68 4.19 10.13 3.97
CA TRP A 68 2.84 9.96 4.49
C TRP A 68 2.57 8.53 4.96
N MET A 69 3.03 7.53 4.21
CA MET A 69 2.92 6.12 4.58
C MET A 69 3.65 5.83 5.90
N ALA A 70 4.83 6.41 6.10
CA ALA A 70 5.57 6.29 7.36
C ALA A 70 4.81 6.93 8.53
N ALA A 71 4.18 8.09 8.33
CA ALA A 71 3.34 8.72 9.34
C ALA A 71 2.14 7.83 9.72
N GLN A 72 1.42 7.29 8.74
CA GLN A 72 0.31 6.36 8.98
C GLN A 72 0.74 5.11 9.76
N LEU A 73 1.93 4.57 9.46
CA LEU A 73 2.49 3.42 10.17
C LEU A 73 2.85 3.77 11.62
N MET A 74 3.46 4.94 11.85
CA MET A 74 3.78 5.42 13.20
C MET A 74 2.51 5.64 14.02
N ASP A 75 1.48 6.27 13.46
CA ASP A 75 0.21 6.51 14.15
C ASP A 75 -0.46 5.19 14.55
N PHE A 76 -0.42 4.20 13.65
CA PHE A 76 -0.90 2.85 13.96
C PHE A 76 -0.12 2.20 15.11
N CYS A 77 1.22 2.26 15.07
CA CYS A 77 2.06 1.73 16.16
C CYS A 77 1.75 2.41 17.50
N VAL A 78 1.62 3.74 17.54
CA VAL A 78 1.26 4.48 18.75
C VAL A 78 -0.11 4.06 19.28
N ALA A 79 -1.10 3.87 18.39
CA ALA A 79 -2.42 3.40 18.78
C ALA A 79 -2.37 1.99 19.40
N VAL A 80 -1.58 1.07 18.83
CA VAL A 80 -1.36 -0.28 19.36
C VAL A 80 -0.75 -0.22 20.77
N PHE A 81 0.32 0.55 20.96
CA PHE A 81 0.98 0.67 22.27
C PHE A 81 0.08 1.29 23.34
N ARG A 82 -0.73 2.29 22.98
CA ARG A 82 -1.73 2.87 23.89
C ARG A 82 -2.77 1.84 24.31
N GLY A 83 -3.28 1.06 23.36
CA GLY A 83 -4.23 -0.03 23.65
C GLY A 83 -3.62 -1.08 24.57
N ALA A 84 -2.37 -1.49 24.33
CA ALA A 84 -1.66 -2.44 25.17
C ALA A 84 -1.44 -1.92 26.60
N ALA A 85 -1.08 -0.65 26.78
CA ALA A 85 -0.88 -0.04 28.08
C ALA A 85 -2.18 0.00 28.92
N GLN A 86 -3.34 0.24 28.29
CA GLN A 86 -4.64 0.22 28.97
C GLN A 86 -5.02 -1.19 29.47
N LEU A 87 -4.63 -2.24 28.74
CA LEU A 87 -4.88 -3.63 29.14
C LEU A 87 -3.93 -4.10 30.25
N ALA A 88 -2.72 -3.56 30.31
CA ALA A 88 -1.71 -3.93 31.32
C ALA A 88 -1.86 -3.16 32.64
N GLY A 89 -2.50 -1.99 32.63
CA GLY A 89 -2.74 -1.16 33.83
C GLY A 89 -4.07 -1.42 34.55
N GLY A 90 -4.84 -2.41 34.11
CA GLY A 90 -6.13 -2.82 34.69
C GLY A 90 -6.10 -4.22 35.29
#